data_AF-A0A251PI67-F1
#
_entry.id   AF-A0A251PI67-F1
#
_cell.length_a   1.000
_cell.length_b   1.000
_cell.length_c   1.000
_cell.angle_alpha   90.00
_cell.angle_beta   90.00
_cell.angle_gamma   90.00
#
_symmetry.space_group_name_H-M   'P 1'
#
loop_
_entity.id
_entity.type
_entity.pdbx_description
1 polymer ?
#
loop_
_entity_poly.entity_id
_entity_poly.type
_entity_poly.pdbx_seq_one_letter_code
_entity_poly.pdbx_strand_id
1 'polypeptide(L)'
;MGSSRSMLFFINLAIIILNLVAPTISQDDGICTLTADYCWKCSDTGTYTAGDKYQENLNSLLSSFSSNTTTNNSGFYNSSRGQDSNKINAIALCRGDLSQNSCQACLNKSTDILLQICSTHKEAIIWAEPCMVRYSHDVIFGIEQTDPLKHLPSPNYPKNSQQFEPVLTHLLGNLSDRAASMNSLKKFAAGHATVPGGEPIYALAQCTPDIDKQNCSSCLKQSVTEIQTCCRGRNGGRVLKPSCNLRYENNSFYASTPIPS
;
A
#
# COMPACT_ATOMS: atom_id res chain seq x y z
N MET A 1 -60.74 -9.33 58.34
CA MET A 1 -59.32 -9.70 58.53
C MET A 1 -59.00 -10.85 57.59
N GLY A 2 -57.92 -10.74 56.80
CA GLY A 2 -57.43 -11.76 55.85
C GLY A 2 -57.75 -11.42 54.38
N SER A 3 -57.04 -10.47 53.75
CA SER A 3 -55.76 -10.64 53.03
C SER A 3 -55.87 -11.50 51.76
N SER A 4 -56.36 -10.90 50.67
CA SER A 4 -56.22 -11.43 49.31
C SER A 4 -54.84 -11.05 48.77
N ARG A 5 -53.95 -12.03 48.61
CA ARG A 5 -52.59 -11.84 48.07
C ARG A 5 -52.68 -11.79 46.54
N SER A 6 -52.56 -10.59 45.98
CA SER A 6 -52.33 -10.42 44.55
C SER A 6 -50.86 -10.72 44.23
N MET A 7 -50.59 -11.79 43.49
CA MET A 7 -49.26 -12.16 43.01
C MET A 7 -48.87 -11.22 41.85
N LEU A 8 -47.93 -10.31 42.09
CA LEU A 8 -47.28 -9.54 41.03
C LEU A 8 -46.19 -10.40 40.39
N PHE A 9 -46.41 -10.85 39.15
CA PHE A 9 -45.39 -11.45 38.30
C PHE A 9 -44.43 -10.36 37.80
N PHE A 10 -43.20 -10.33 38.29
CA PHE A 10 -42.12 -9.51 37.72
C PHE A 10 -41.49 -10.28 36.55
N ILE A 11 -41.83 -9.93 35.32
CA ILE A 11 -41.12 -10.40 34.12
C ILE A 11 -39.83 -9.59 34.02
N ASN A 12 -38.70 -10.18 34.41
CA ASN A 12 -37.37 -9.62 34.16
C ASN A 12 -37.02 -9.86 32.68
N LEU A 13 -37.19 -8.84 31.84
CA LEU A 13 -36.72 -8.85 30.45
C LEU A 13 -35.24 -8.41 30.44
N ALA A 14 -34.32 -9.37 30.59
CA ALA A 14 -32.90 -9.11 30.38
C ALA A 14 -32.63 -8.95 28.87
N ILE A 15 -32.51 -7.71 28.42
CA ILE A 15 -32.09 -7.39 27.05
C ILE A 15 -30.59 -7.66 26.95
N ILE A 16 -30.22 -8.82 26.41
CA ILE A 16 -28.85 -9.12 26.01
C ILE A 16 -28.59 -8.33 24.71
N ILE A 17 -27.98 -7.15 24.84
CA ILE A 17 -27.45 -6.42 23.68
C ILE A 17 -26.21 -7.19 23.21
N LEU A 18 -26.40 -8.09 22.26
CA LEU A 18 -25.29 -8.69 21.52
C LEU A 18 -24.69 -7.58 20.66
N ASN A 19 -23.65 -6.92 21.16
CA ASN A 19 -22.81 -6.01 20.36
C ASN A 19 -22.10 -6.84 19.29
N LEU A 20 -22.81 -7.14 18.20
CA LEU A 20 -22.22 -7.59 16.95
C LEU A 20 -21.49 -6.40 16.35
N VAL A 21 -20.27 -6.16 16.81
CA VAL A 21 -19.30 -5.43 16.01
C VAL A 21 -19.00 -6.37 14.85
N ALA A 22 -19.70 -6.17 13.73
CA ALA A 22 -19.31 -6.80 12.49
C ALA A 22 -17.84 -6.43 12.25
N PRO A 23 -16.94 -7.39 11.98
CA PRO A 23 -15.59 -7.04 11.57
C PRO A 23 -15.74 -6.11 10.36
N THR A 24 -15.20 -4.90 10.46
CA THR A 24 -15.08 -4.00 9.31
C THR A 24 -14.31 -4.78 8.25
N ILE A 25 -15.02 -5.20 7.21
CA ILE A 25 -14.39 -5.80 6.03
C ILE A 25 -13.45 -4.69 5.54
N SER A 26 -12.14 -4.90 5.63
CA SER A 26 -11.15 -4.06 4.96
C SER A 26 -11.58 -3.96 3.50
N GLN A 27 -12.07 -2.80 3.09
CA GLN A 27 -12.62 -2.61 1.76
C GLN A 27 -11.43 -2.65 0.78
N ASP A 28 -11.41 -3.67 -0.08
CA ASP A 28 -10.38 -3.82 -1.12
C ASP A 28 -10.65 -2.78 -2.20
N ASP A 29 -10.03 -1.61 -2.06
CA ASP A 29 -10.30 -0.43 -2.85
C ASP A 29 -9.25 -0.27 -3.96
N GLY A 30 -9.66 -0.61 -5.18
CA GLY A 30 -8.85 -0.44 -6.38
C GLY A 30 -9.09 -1.52 -7.42
N ILE A 31 -8.88 -1.17 -8.68
CA ILE A 31 -9.02 -2.06 -9.84
C ILE A 31 -7.63 -2.48 -10.28
N CYS A 32 -7.46 -3.72 -10.73
CA CYS A 32 -6.19 -4.23 -11.24
C CYS A 32 -6.35 -4.84 -12.63
N THR A 33 -5.24 -4.92 -13.37
CA THR A 33 -5.15 -5.80 -14.54
C THR A 33 -5.26 -7.27 -14.14
N LEU A 34 -5.55 -8.15 -15.10
CA LEU A 34 -5.69 -9.60 -14.86
C LEU A 34 -4.46 -10.23 -14.21
N THR A 35 -3.27 -9.75 -14.56
CA THR A 35 -1.98 -10.19 -14.02
C THR A 35 -1.56 -9.46 -12.75
N ALA A 36 -2.32 -8.45 -12.31
CA ALA A 36 -1.98 -7.54 -11.22
C ALA A 36 -0.59 -6.88 -11.38
N ASP A 37 -0.19 -6.62 -12.63
CA ASP A 37 0.99 -5.83 -12.95
C ASP A 37 0.76 -4.33 -12.68
N TYR A 38 -0.50 -3.89 -12.82
CA TYR A 38 -0.96 -2.54 -12.49
C TYR A 38 -2.25 -2.62 -11.69
N CYS A 39 -2.31 -1.84 -10.61
CA CYS A 39 -3.52 -1.59 -9.84
C CYS A 39 -3.69 -0.09 -9.65
N TRP A 40 -4.92 0.42 -9.63
CA TRP A 40 -5.19 1.84 -9.47
C TRP A 40 -6.50 2.12 -8.75
N LYS A 41 -6.61 3.33 -8.22
CA LYS A 41 -7.87 3.91 -7.74
C LYS A 41 -7.93 5.37 -8.18
N CYS A 42 -9.04 5.72 -8.82
CA CYS A 42 -9.43 7.11 -9.05
C CYS A 42 -10.35 7.50 -7.89
N SER A 43 -10.09 8.63 -7.24
CA SER A 43 -10.96 9.11 -6.17
C SER A 43 -12.27 9.62 -6.74
N ASP A 44 -13.37 9.32 -6.07
CA ASP A 44 -14.71 9.80 -6.45
C ASP A 44 -14.93 11.26 -6.00
N THR A 45 -13.97 11.85 -5.27
CA THR A 45 -14.04 13.22 -4.77
C THR A 45 -13.19 14.16 -5.60
N GLY A 46 -13.84 15.15 -6.22
CA GLY A 46 -13.19 16.24 -6.93
C GLY A 46 -12.85 15.87 -8.38
N THR A 47 -13.35 16.68 -9.30
CA THR A 47 -13.03 16.59 -10.73
C THR A 47 -12.51 17.92 -11.25
N TYR A 48 -11.75 17.87 -12.34
CA TYR A 48 -11.29 19.04 -13.09
C TYR A 48 -11.83 18.98 -14.53
N THR A 49 -11.78 20.10 -15.25
CA THR A 49 -12.28 20.17 -16.63
C THR A 49 -11.15 19.83 -17.61
N ALA A 50 -11.41 18.98 -18.59
CA ALA A 50 -10.41 18.68 -19.62
C ALA A 50 -9.94 19.97 -20.33
N GLY A 51 -8.63 20.14 -20.46
CA GLY A 51 -7.97 21.31 -21.03
C GLY A 51 -7.79 22.48 -20.06
N ASP A 52 -8.22 22.35 -18.80
CA ASP A 52 -8.07 23.42 -17.83
C ASP A 52 -6.64 23.54 -17.27
N LYS A 53 -6.44 24.58 -16.45
CA LYS A 53 -5.14 24.84 -15.84
C LYS A 53 -4.71 23.75 -14.86
N TYR A 54 -5.66 23.07 -14.22
CA TYR A 54 -5.37 21.94 -13.34
C TYR A 54 -4.74 20.80 -14.15
N GLN A 55 -5.32 20.45 -15.31
CA GLN A 55 -4.77 19.41 -16.17
C GLN A 55 -3.37 19.74 -16.68
N GLU A 56 -3.13 20.98 -17.13
CA GLU A 56 -1.79 21.41 -17.56
C GLU A 56 -0.76 21.26 -16.43
N ASN A 57 -1.13 21.70 -15.22
CA ASN A 57 -0.27 21.60 -14.05
C ASN A 57 -0.03 20.13 -13.66
N LEU A 58 -1.07 19.29 -13.71
CA LEU A 58 -0.96 17.87 -13.38
C LEU A 58 -0.01 17.15 -14.35
N ASN A 59 -0.22 17.32 -15.66
CA ASN A 59 0.63 16.72 -16.68
C ASN A 59 2.09 17.17 -16.53
N SER A 60 2.32 18.48 -16.37
CA SER A 60 3.66 19.04 -16.20
C SER A 60 4.34 18.53 -14.92
N LEU A 61 3.60 18.36 -13.82
CA LEU A 61 4.13 17.86 -12.56
C LEU A 61 4.53 16.39 -12.67
N LEU A 62 3.66 15.51 -13.18
CA LEU A 62 3.99 14.08 -13.25
C LEU A 62 5.10 13.79 -14.27
N SER A 63 5.11 14.46 -15.43
CA SER A 63 6.22 14.34 -16.39
C SER A 63 7.57 14.85 -15.85
N SER A 64 7.55 15.70 -14.82
CA SER A 64 8.80 16.13 -14.17
C SER A 64 9.48 15.02 -13.37
N PHE A 65 8.74 14.04 -12.84
CA PHE A 65 9.32 12.96 -12.04
C PHE A 65 10.15 11.97 -12.87
N SER A 66 9.78 11.74 -14.13
CA SER A 66 10.51 10.85 -15.01
C SER A 66 11.68 11.52 -15.75
N SER A 67 11.62 12.83 -15.94
CA SER A 67 12.68 13.62 -16.58
C SER A 67 13.73 14.15 -15.60
N ASN A 68 13.46 14.10 -14.30
CA ASN A 68 14.40 14.53 -13.28
C ASN A 68 15.59 13.57 -13.18
N THR A 69 16.74 14.03 -13.67
CA THR A 69 18.03 13.32 -13.64
C THR A 69 18.93 13.78 -12.49
N THR A 70 18.53 14.82 -11.75
CA THR A 70 19.42 15.64 -10.90
C THR A 70 19.19 15.50 -9.40
N THR A 71 18.31 14.61 -8.96
CA THR A 71 18.04 14.47 -7.52
C THR A 71 18.11 13.01 -7.09
N ASN A 72 19.09 12.73 -6.22
CA ASN A 72 19.22 11.60 -5.32
C ASN A 72 18.62 10.27 -5.80
N ASN A 73 19.50 9.30 -6.04
CA ASN A 73 19.29 7.88 -6.41
C ASN A 73 18.38 7.05 -5.45
N SER A 74 17.54 7.73 -4.68
CA SER A 74 16.49 7.27 -3.79
C SER A 74 15.27 6.70 -4.54
N GLY A 75 15.02 7.13 -5.77
CA GLY A 75 13.83 6.74 -6.52
C GLY A 75 12.53 7.30 -5.92
N PHE A 76 12.60 8.31 -5.06
CA PHE A 76 11.45 8.99 -4.47
C PHE A 76 11.37 10.43 -4.95
N TYR A 77 10.16 10.85 -5.30
CA TYR A 77 9.87 12.19 -5.80
C TYR A 77 8.61 12.70 -5.13
N ASN A 78 8.65 13.94 -4.65
CA ASN A 78 7.47 14.66 -4.24
C ASN A 78 7.59 16.11 -4.69
N SER A 79 6.48 16.70 -5.14
CA SER A 79 6.46 18.10 -5.53
C SER A 79 5.01 18.58 -5.68
N SER A 80 4.85 19.90 -5.66
CA SER A 80 3.58 20.56 -5.93
C SER A 80 3.69 21.46 -7.15
N ARG A 81 2.57 21.69 -7.83
CA ARG A 81 2.48 22.65 -8.93
C ARG A 81 1.12 23.34 -8.92
N GLY A 82 1.10 24.61 -9.30
CA GLY A 82 -0.12 25.42 -9.33
C GLY A 82 -0.44 26.11 -8.01
N GLN A 83 -1.57 26.82 -7.98
CA GLN A 83 -2.07 27.61 -6.85
C GLN A 83 -3.59 27.44 -6.73
N ASP A 84 -4.13 27.70 -5.55
CA ASP A 84 -5.57 27.66 -5.26
C ASP A 84 -6.24 26.37 -5.77
N SER A 85 -7.36 26.48 -6.49
CA SER A 85 -8.10 25.36 -7.07
C SER A 85 -7.34 24.58 -8.16
N ASN A 86 -6.20 25.11 -8.62
CA ASN A 86 -5.33 24.53 -9.64
C ASN A 86 -4.04 23.94 -9.05
N LYS A 87 -3.93 23.85 -7.72
CA LYS A 87 -2.79 23.24 -7.02
C LYS A 87 -2.91 21.71 -7.04
N ILE A 88 -1.80 21.04 -7.33
CA ILE A 88 -1.63 19.59 -7.29
C ILE A 88 -0.44 19.27 -6.39
N ASN A 89 -0.56 18.21 -5.59
CA ASN A 89 0.50 17.60 -4.83
C ASN A 89 0.69 16.17 -5.35
N ALA A 90 1.91 15.77 -5.67
CA ALA A 90 2.18 14.45 -6.22
C ALA A 90 3.37 13.77 -5.54
N ILE A 91 3.28 12.45 -5.43
CA ILE A 91 4.32 11.56 -4.95
C ILE A 91 4.55 10.47 -6.00
N ALA A 92 5.81 10.15 -6.25
CA ALA A 92 6.22 8.97 -6.97
C ALA A 92 7.29 8.21 -6.20
N LEU A 93 7.23 6.88 -6.23
CA LEU A 93 8.19 6.01 -5.54
C LEU A 93 8.53 4.81 -6.41
N CYS A 94 9.80 4.62 -6.68
CA CYS A 94 10.33 3.41 -7.29
C CYS A 94 10.72 2.40 -6.22
N ARG A 95 10.68 1.12 -6.59
CA ARG A 95 11.20 0.05 -5.74
C ARG A 95 12.69 0.25 -5.48
N GLY A 96 13.12 0.03 -4.24
CA GLY A 96 14.45 0.47 -3.77
C GLY A 96 15.66 -0.21 -4.44
N ASP A 97 15.47 -1.34 -5.11
CA ASP A 97 16.48 -2.11 -5.85
C ASP A 97 16.64 -1.69 -7.32
N LEU A 98 15.80 -0.78 -7.84
CA LEU A 98 15.85 -0.40 -9.25
C LEU A 98 17.00 0.56 -9.58
N SER A 99 17.51 0.42 -10.81
CA SER A 99 18.36 1.43 -11.43
C SER A 99 17.57 2.70 -11.76
N GLN A 100 18.25 3.83 -11.92
CA GLN A 100 17.64 5.10 -12.32
C GLN A 100 16.82 4.96 -13.61
N ASN A 101 17.36 4.27 -14.62
CA ASN A 101 16.69 4.09 -15.92
C ASN A 101 15.42 3.24 -15.78
N SER A 102 15.48 2.14 -15.01
CA SER A 102 14.32 1.28 -14.76
C SER A 102 13.23 2.02 -13.98
N CYS A 103 13.65 2.85 -13.01
CA CYS A 103 12.75 3.71 -12.25
C CYS A 103 12.04 4.71 -13.17
N GLN A 104 12.78 5.50 -13.96
CA GLN A 104 12.21 6.49 -14.88
C GLN A 104 11.27 5.85 -15.92
N ALA A 105 11.64 4.69 -16.48
CA ALA A 105 10.78 3.96 -17.40
C ALA A 105 9.45 3.55 -16.74
N CYS A 106 9.48 3.08 -15.50
CA CYS A 106 8.28 2.73 -14.74
C CYS A 106 7.42 3.97 -14.45
N LEU A 107 8.02 5.08 -14.01
CA LEU A 107 7.30 6.32 -13.69
C LEU A 107 6.63 6.92 -14.93
N ASN A 108 7.33 6.95 -16.07
CA ASN A 108 6.76 7.36 -17.36
C ASN A 108 5.53 6.52 -17.69
N LYS A 109 5.70 5.19 -17.74
CA LYS A 109 4.62 4.29 -18.15
C LYS A 109 3.42 4.35 -17.21
N SER A 110 3.66 4.41 -15.90
CA SER A 110 2.61 4.46 -14.90
C SER A 110 1.87 5.80 -14.93
N THR A 111 2.57 6.91 -15.18
CA THR A 111 1.97 8.24 -15.38
C THR A 111 1.03 8.24 -16.58
N ASP A 112 1.48 7.73 -17.73
CA ASP A 112 0.66 7.65 -18.94
C ASP A 112 -0.63 6.86 -18.71
N ILE A 113 -0.51 5.68 -18.08
CA ILE A 113 -1.66 4.83 -17.73
C ILE A 113 -2.61 5.55 -16.77
N LEU A 114 -2.07 6.15 -15.70
CA LEU A 114 -2.87 6.81 -14.67
C LEU A 114 -3.66 7.99 -15.22
N LEU A 115 -3.04 8.83 -16.06
CA LEU A 115 -3.70 9.99 -16.68
C LEU A 115 -4.76 9.57 -17.70
N GLN A 116 -4.57 8.42 -18.38
CA GLN A 116 -5.55 7.89 -19.31
C GLN A 116 -6.76 7.29 -18.58
N ILE A 117 -6.54 6.49 -17.53
CA ILE A 117 -7.61 5.76 -16.85
C ILE A 117 -8.40 6.66 -15.89
N CYS A 118 -7.71 7.49 -15.10
CA CYS A 118 -8.35 8.40 -14.15
C CYS A 118 -8.56 9.80 -14.74
N SER A 119 -8.95 9.86 -16.02
CA SER A 119 -9.16 11.13 -16.72
C SER A 119 -10.14 12.02 -15.96
N THR A 120 -9.80 13.29 -15.72
CA THR A 120 -10.59 14.31 -15.00
C THR A 120 -10.70 14.19 -13.48
N HIS A 121 -10.13 13.15 -12.85
CA HIS A 121 -10.13 13.03 -11.40
C HIS A 121 -9.06 13.90 -10.76
N LYS A 122 -9.37 14.57 -9.64
CA LYS A 122 -8.37 15.40 -8.92
C LYS A 122 -7.46 14.60 -7.99
N GLU A 123 -7.79 13.35 -7.73
CA GLU A 123 -6.96 12.46 -6.94
C GLU A 123 -6.97 11.06 -7.52
N ALA A 124 -5.78 10.48 -7.64
CA ALA A 124 -5.63 9.12 -8.08
C ALA A 124 -4.27 8.53 -7.66
N ILE A 125 -4.22 7.20 -7.62
CA ILE A 125 -3.02 6.42 -7.36
C ILE A 125 -2.95 5.23 -8.32
N ILE A 126 -1.76 4.93 -8.81
CA ILE A 126 -1.41 3.69 -9.49
C ILE A 126 -0.24 3.02 -8.77
N TRP A 127 -0.35 1.72 -8.56
CA TRP A 127 0.73 0.83 -8.16
C TRP A 127 1.05 -0.07 -9.35
N ALA A 128 2.19 0.16 -9.97
CA ALA A 128 2.85 -0.82 -10.81
C ALA A 128 3.77 -1.68 -9.94
N GLU A 129 4.09 -2.89 -10.39
CA GLU A 129 5.05 -3.75 -9.68
C GLU A 129 6.38 -3.04 -9.34
N PRO A 130 7.00 -2.25 -10.25
CA PRO A 130 8.29 -1.61 -9.97
C PRO A 130 8.17 -0.20 -9.37
N CYS A 131 6.99 0.45 -9.38
CA CYS A 131 6.84 1.82 -8.90
C CYS A 131 5.37 2.20 -8.60
N MET A 132 5.19 3.28 -7.83
CA MET A 132 3.91 3.90 -7.53
C MET A 132 3.93 5.37 -7.96
N VAL A 133 2.80 5.86 -8.46
CA VAL A 133 2.56 7.29 -8.74
C VAL A 133 1.20 7.66 -8.16
N ARG A 134 1.14 8.77 -7.41
CA ARG A 134 -0.12 9.32 -6.90
C ARG A 134 -0.12 10.84 -6.92
N TYR A 135 -1.31 11.40 -7.04
CA TYR A 135 -1.54 12.83 -6.93
C TYR A 135 -2.86 13.12 -6.22
N SER A 136 -2.94 14.29 -5.59
CA SER A 136 -4.17 14.84 -5.03
C SER A 136 -4.17 16.36 -5.09
N HIS A 137 -5.35 16.95 -5.05
CA HIS A 137 -5.55 18.38 -4.79
C HIS A 137 -5.26 18.75 -3.32
N ASP A 138 -5.38 17.78 -2.41
CA ASP A 138 -5.02 17.93 -1.00
C ASP A 138 -3.54 17.68 -0.74
N VAL A 139 -3.06 18.17 0.41
CA VAL A 139 -1.67 17.95 0.84
C VAL A 139 -1.51 16.50 1.28
N ILE A 140 -0.49 15.83 0.73
CA ILE A 140 -0.26 14.39 0.94
C ILE A 140 1.15 14.06 1.46
N PHE A 141 1.95 15.06 1.80
CA PHE A 141 3.35 14.89 2.21
C PHE A 141 3.50 14.75 3.72
N GLY A 142 4.28 13.76 4.15
CA GLY A 142 4.56 13.52 5.57
C GLY A 142 3.36 12.97 6.35
N ILE A 143 2.32 12.54 5.64
CA ILE A 143 1.08 12.03 6.22
C ILE A 143 1.02 10.52 5.94
N GLU A 144 0.85 9.73 7.00
CA GLU A 144 0.55 8.30 6.86
C GLU A 144 -0.84 8.13 6.26
N GLN A 145 -0.92 7.56 5.07
CA GLN A 145 -2.16 7.17 4.42
C GLN A 145 -2.14 5.68 4.13
N THR A 146 -3.14 4.99 4.68
CA THR A 146 -3.34 3.54 4.55
C THR A 146 -4.39 3.18 3.50
N ASP A 147 -5.20 4.15 3.09
CA ASP A 147 -6.27 4.00 2.11
C ASP A 147 -6.01 4.89 0.88
N PRO A 148 -6.31 4.42 -0.34
CA PRO A 148 -6.92 3.13 -0.66
C PRO A 148 -6.00 1.93 -0.40
N LEU A 149 -6.59 0.82 0.04
CA LEU A 149 -5.92 -0.45 0.34
C LEU A 149 -6.25 -1.49 -0.72
N LYS A 150 -5.22 -2.05 -1.36
CA LYS A 150 -5.37 -3.16 -2.31
C LYS A 150 -4.73 -4.45 -1.80
N HIS A 151 -5.50 -5.53 -1.82
CA HIS A 151 -5.05 -6.88 -1.51
C HIS A 151 -4.87 -7.72 -2.77
N LEU A 152 -3.75 -8.45 -2.86
CA LEU A 152 -3.42 -9.30 -4.00
C LEU A 152 -2.88 -10.66 -3.55
N PRO A 153 -3.76 -11.60 -3.12
CA PRO A 153 -3.33 -12.95 -2.77
C PRO A 153 -2.91 -13.76 -4.00
N SER A 154 -1.84 -14.56 -3.86
CA SER A 154 -1.50 -15.59 -4.85
C SER A 154 -2.63 -16.63 -4.95
N PRO A 155 -2.95 -17.15 -6.15
CA PRO A 155 -3.88 -18.26 -6.29
C PRO A 155 -3.30 -19.58 -5.74
N ASN A 156 -1.98 -19.64 -5.51
CA ASN A 156 -1.27 -20.85 -5.14
C ASN A 156 -1.08 -20.98 -3.62
N TYR A 157 -0.90 -22.23 -3.18
CA TYR A 157 -0.72 -22.61 -1.77
C TYR A 157 0.71 -23.08 -1.52
N PRO A 158 1.26 -22.89 -0.30
CA PRO A 158 2.60 -23.34 0.04
C PRO A 158 2.64 -24.86 0.25
N LYS A 159 3.75 -25.50 -0.13
CA LYS A 159 3.93 -26.96 0.00
C LYS A 159 3.89 -27.42 1.47
N ASN A 160 4.51 -26.65 2.37
CA ASN A 160 4.49 -26.91 3.81
C ASN A 160 3.82 -25.76 4.56
N SER A 161 2.49 -25.76 4.58
CA SER A 161 1.70 -24.68 5.20
C SER A 161 2.00 -24.47 6.69
N GLN A 162 2.32 -25.54 7.44
CA GLN A 162 2.59 -25.47 8.88
C GLN A 162 3.88 -24.69 9.18
N GLN A 163 4.92 -24.86 8.36
CA GLN A 163 6.20 -24.16 8.54
C GLN A 163 6.23 -22.81 7.81
N PHE A 164 5.40 -22.62 6.78
CA PHE A 164 5.40 -21.42 5.96
C PHE A 164 4.98 -20.17 6.74
N GLU A 165 3.86 -20.23 7.47
CA GLU A 165 3.32 -19.08 8.19
C GLU A 165 4.27 -18.48 9.25
N PRO A 166 4.89 -19.26 10.16
CA PRO A 166 5.81 -18.69 11.14
C PRO A 166 7.06 -18.09 10.48
N VAL A 167 7.57 -18.73 9.43
CA VAL A 167 8.72 -18.21 8.65
C VAL A 167 8.35 -16.89 7.94
N LEU A 168 7.18 -16.84 7.30
CA LEU A 168 6.67 -15.63 6.65
C LEU A 168 6.53 -14.49 7.65
N THR A 169 5.85 -14.73 8.78
CA THR A 169 5.58 -13.71 9.80
C THR A 169 6.88 -13.14 10.35
N HIS A 170 7.86 -14.00 10.65
CA HIS A 170 9.17 -13.56 11.11
C HIS A 170 9.92 -12.75 10.04
N LEU A 171 9.94 -13.21 8.80
CA LEU A 171 10.60 -12.53 7.68
C LEU A 171 10.00 -11.13 7.46
N LEU A 172 8.68 -11.03 7.37
CA LEU A 172 7.98 -9.76 7.13
C LEU A 172 8.17 -8.77 8.29
N GLY A 173 8.13 -9.25 9.54
CA GLY A 173 8.42 -8.40 10.70
C GLY A 173 9.83 -7.81 10.65
N ASN A 174 10.83 -8.65 10.39
CA ASN A 174 12.24 -8.23 10.29
C ASN A 174 12.45 -7.22 9.15
N LEU A 175 11.92 -7.51 7.95
CA LEU A 175 12.01 -6.59 6.81
C LEU A 175 11.29 -5.27 7.09
N SER A 176 10.14 -5.31 7.77
CA SER A 176 9.40 -4.12 8.15
C SER A 176 10.19 -3.22 9.10
N ASP A 177 10.81 -3.80 10.13
CA ASP A 177 11.64 -3.06 11.08
C ASP A 177 12.89 -2.48 10.41
N ARG A 178 13.53 -3.22 9.49
CA ARG A 178 14.65 -2.71 8.69
C ARG A 178 14.23 -1.55 7.80
N ALA A 179 13.16 -1.70 7.04
CA ALA A 179 12.64 -0.66 6.15
C ALA A 179 12.30 0.63 6.91
N ALA A 180 11.70 0.51 8.11
CA ALA A 180 11.34 1.65 8.95
C ALA A 180 12.51 2.30 9.68
N SER A 181 13.50 1.51 10.12
CA SER A 181 14.65 2.00 10.89
C SER A 181 15.76 2.59 10.04
N MET A 182 15.83 2.24 8.75
CA MET A 182 16.80 2.82 7.85
C MET A 182 16.55 4.32 7.66
N ASN A 183 17.53 5.13 8.05
CA ASN A 183 17.66 6.52 7.59
C ASN A 183 17.99 6.60 6.08
N SER A 184 17.86 5.48 5.35
CA SER A 184 18.06 5.47 3.91
C SER A 184 16.93 6.24 3.25
N LEU A 185 17.29 7.02 2.23
CA LEU A 185 16.32 7.74 1.41
C LEU A 185 15.34 6.82 0.67
N LYS A 186 15.49 5.49 0.76
CA LYS A 186 14.66 4.50 0.07
C LYS A 186 13.60 3.86 0.96
N LYS A 187 13.82 3.82 2.29
CA LYS A 187 12.99 3.10 3.28
C LYS A 187 12.53 1.71 2.80
N PHE A 188 13.49 0.95 2.26
CA PHE A 188 13.27 -0.30 1.53
C PHE A 188 14.10 -1.42 2.12
N ALA A 189 13.49 -2.57 2.37
CA ALA A 189 14.20 -3.80 2.74
C ALA A 189 13.66 -4.98 1.93
N ALA A 190 14.56 -5.84 1.45
CA ALA A 190 14.22 -7.09 0.79
C ALA A 190 15.07 -8.23 1.36
N GLY A 191 14.55 -9.45 1.31
CA GLY A 191 15.22 -10.62 1.84
C GLY A 191 14.44 -11.89 1.57
N HIS A 192 15.05 -13.01 1.90
CA HIS A 192 14.46 -14.32 1.71
C HIS A 192 14.66 -15.20 2.95
N ALA A 193 13.85 -16.24 3.05
CA ALA A 193 13.96 -17.27 4.08
C ALA A 193 13.66 -18.65 3.49
N THR A 194 14.31 -19.68 4.01
CA THR A 194 14.06 -21.07 3.62
C THR A 194 12.99 -21.67 4.52
N VAL A 195 11.99 -22.32 3.92
CA VAL A 195 10.97 -23.07 4.67
C VAL A 195 11.37 -24.55 4.73
N PRO A 196 11.51 -25.16 5.92
CA PRO A 196 11.79 -26.58 6.05
C PRO A 196 10.75 -27.44 5.30
N GLY A 197 11.21 -28.27 4.37
CA GLY A 197 10.31 -29.13 3.56
C GLY A 197 9.37 -28.36 2.62
N GLY A 198 9.64 -27.08 2.35
CA GLY A 198 8.84 -26.23 1.47
C GLY A 198 9.67 -25.44 0.45
N GLU A 199 9.00 -24.57 -0.30
CA GLU A 199 9.64 -23.54 -1.13
C GLU A 199 10.28 -22.41 -0.27
N PRO A 200 11.30 -21.70 -0.80
CA PRO A 200 11.77 -20.46 -0.18
C PRO A 200 10.68 -19.37 -0.25
N ILE A 201 10.78 -18.40 0.66
CA ILE A 201 9.99 -17.16 0.65
C ILE A 201 10.92 -16.02 0.28
N TYR A 202 10.56 -15.24 -0.73
CA TYR A 202 11.18 -13.96 -1.06
C TYR A 202 10.21 -12.86 -0.68
N ALA A 203 10.68 -11.81 -0.02
CA ALA A 203 9.82 -10.73 0.42
C ALA A 203 10.52 -9.37 0.40
N LEU A 204 9.72 -8.32 0.35
CA LEU A 204 10.15 -6.95 0.57
C LEU A 204 9.10 -6.14 1.31
N ALA A 205 9.58 -5.06 1.95
CA ALA A 205 8.78 -4.05 2.60
C ALA A 205 9.35 -2.67 2.23
N GLN A 206 8.46 -1.71 1.93
CA GLN A 206 8.88 -0.36 1.59
C GLN A 206 7.89 0.70 2.07
N CYS A 207 8.40 1.84 2.52
CA CYS A 207 7.62 3.04 2.82
C CYS A 207 7.96 4.19 1.86
N THR A 208 7.07 5.16 1.75
CA THR A 208 7.42 6.45 1.17
C THR A 208 8.39 7.20 2.13
N PRO A 209 9.50 7.77 1.64
CA PRO A 209 10.48 8.48 2.47
C PRO A 209 9.99 9.74 3.18
N ASP A 210 8.86 10.34 2.78
CA ASP A 210 8.32 11.56 3.38
C ASP A 210 7.71 11.36 4.77
N ILE A 211 7.27 10.16 5.11
CA ILE A 211 6.78 9.84 6.47
C ILE A 211 7.93 9.47 7.40
N ASP A 212 7.77 9.72 8.70
CA ASP A 212 8.81 9.42 9.69
C ASP A 212 8.96 7.91 9.95
N LYS A 213 9.88 7.55 10.86
CA LYS A 213 10.13 6.15 11.25
C LYS A 213 8.91 5.51 11.93
N GLN A 214 8.19 6.26 12.76
CA GLN A 214 7.09 5.75 13.55
C GLN A 214 5.91 5.42 12.63
N ASN A 215 5.55 6.34 11.74
CA ASN A 215 4.49 6.17 10.76
C ASN A 215 4.83 5.06 9.75
N CYS A 216 6.10 4.96 9.34
CA CYS A 216 6.52 3.84 8.48
C CYS A 216 6.39 2.49 9.20
N SER A 217 6.82 2.40 10.46
CA SER A 217 6.66 1.18 11.28
C SER A 217 5.18 0.84 11.47
N SER A 218 4.33 1.84 11.73
CA SER A 218 2.87 1.69 11.83
C SER A 218 2.29 1.10 10.56
N CYS A 219 2.49 1.75 9.42
CA CYS A 219 1.93 1.33 8.13
C CYS A 219 2.35 -0.10 7.76
N LEU A 220 3.63 -0.45 7.94
CA LEU A 220 4.14 -1.78 7.62
C LEU A 220 3.62 -2.86 8.57
N LYS A 221 3.51 -2.59 9.89
CA LYS A 221 2.92 -3.54 10.86
C LYS A 221 1.44 -3.79 10.58
N GLN A 222 0.69 -2.73 10.22
CA GLN A 222 -0.68 -2.89 9.75
C GLN A 222 -0.70 -3.76 8.49
N SER A 223 0.21 -3.54 7.54
CA SER A 223 0.28 -4.34 6.31
C SER A 223 0.61 -5.82 6.58
N VAL A 224 1.46 -6.13 7.56
CA VAL A 224 1.69 -7.52 8.02
C VAL A 224 0.40 -8.14 8.59
N THR A 225 -0.41 -7.35 9.30
CA THR A 225 -1.71 -7.80 9.80
C THR A 225 -2.69 -8.06 8.65
N GLU A 226 -2.70 -7.19 7.63
CA GLU A 226 -3.51 -7.39 6.43
C GLU A 226 -3.15 -8.67 5.67
N ILE A 227 -1.87 -9.05 5.62
CA ILE A 227 -1.44 -10.32 5.02
C ILE A 227 -2.12 -11.53 5.69
N GLN A 228 -2.33 -11.47 7.01
CA GLN A 228 -3.03 -12.53 7.76
C GLN A 228 -4.53 -12.60 7.48
N THR A 229 -5.11 -11.53 6.93
CA THR A 229 -6.53 -11.47 6.55
C THR A 229 -6.71 -11.78 5.06
N CYS A 230 -5.97 -11.14 4.17
CA CYS A 230 -6.13 -11.28 2.72
C CYS A 230 -5.54 -12.57 2.15
N CYS A 231 -4.43 -12.99 2.73
CA CYS A 231 -3.43 -13.80 2.03
C CYS A 231 -3.01 -15.01 2.85
N ARG A 232 -3.74 -15.30 3.95
CA ARG A 232 -3.51 -16.45 4.80
C ARG A 232 -3.54 -17.75 4.01
N GLY A 233 -2.50 -18.57 4.21
CA GLY A 233 -2.36 -19.85 3.53
C GLY A 233 -1.95 -19.74 2.06
N ARG A 234 -1.59 -18.55 1.55
CA ARG A 234 -1.10 -18.36 0.18
C ARG A 234 0.42 -18.28 0.16
N ASN A 235 1.04 -18.81 -0.89
CA ASN A 235 2.50 -18.76 -1.04
C ASN A 235 3.03 -17.47 -1.70
N GLY A 236 2.13 -16.52 -1.96
CA GLY A 236 2.44 -15.19 -2.39
C GLY A 236 1.32 -14.23 -2.02
N GLY A 237 1.64 -12.95 -1.90
CA GLY A 237 0.67 -11.93 -1.50
C GLY A 237 1.26 -10.53 -1.58
N ARG A 238 0.41 -9.56 -1.91
CA ARG A 238 0.75 -8.13 -1.83
C ARG A 238 -0.30 -7.35 -1.04
N VAL A 239 0.18 -6.39 -0.28
CA VAL A 239 -0.61 -5.33 0.36
C VAL A 239 -0.07 -4.02 -0.15
N LEU A 240 -0.92 -3.25 -0.84
CA LEU A 240 -0.57 -1.97 -1.44
C LEU A 240 -1.34 -0.86 -0.73
N LYS A 241 -0.61 0.10 -0.17
CA LYS A 241 -1.13 1.32 0.45
C LYS A 241 -0.40 2.53 -0.15
N PRO A 242 -0.91 3.76 0.03
CA PRO A 242 -0.21 4.95 -0.46
C PRO A 242 1.13 5.21 0.22
N SER A 243 1.23 4.97 1.53
CA SER A 243 2.45 5.25 2.31
C SER A 243 3.38 4.06 2.48
N CYS A 244 2.91 2.83 2.24
CA CYS A 244 3.76 1.64 2.32
C CYS A 244 3.22 0.48 1.46
N ASN A 245 4.09 -0.47 1.16
CA ASN A 245 3.70 -1.72 0.51
C ASN A 245 4.56 -2.89 1.00
N LEU A 246 3.98 -4.09 0.88
CA LEU A 246 4.61 -5.35 1.22
C LEU A 246 4.28 -6.37 0.15
N ARG A 247 5.28 -7.13 -0.27
CA ARG A 247 5.13 -8.24 -1.21
C ARG A 247 5.92 -9.45 -0.75
N TYR A 248 5.34 -10.64 -0.86
CA TYR A 248 6.06 -11.90 -0.76
C TYR A 248 5.65 -12.88 -1.89
N GLU A 249 6.58 -13.73 -2.30
CA GLU A 249 6.39 -14.75 -3.35
C GLU A 249 7.31 -15.95 -3.09
N ASN A 250 7.10 -17.05 -3.81
CA ASN A 250 7.95 -18.25 -3.76
C ASN A 250 9.15 -18.24 -4.73
N ASN A 251 9.31 -17.17 -5.51
CA ASN A 251 10.42 -16.93 -6.44
C ASN A 251 10.95 -15.52 -6.26
N SER A 252 12.22 -15.27 -6.62
CA SER A 252 12.77 -13.92 -6.55
C SER A 252 12.13 -13.00 -7.60
N PHE A 253 11.84 -11.75 -7.20
CA PHE A 253 11.23 -10.71 -8.05
C PHE A 253 11.91 -9.34 -7.88
N TYR A 254 13.00 -9.27 -7.13
CA TYR A 254 13.82 -8.08 -6.94
C TYR A 254 15.27 -8.37 -7.32
N ALA A 255 16.02 -7.33 -7.69
CA ALA A 255 17.45 -7.46 -7.93
C ALA A 255 18.16 -7.76 -6.61
N SER A 256 19.16 -8.65 -6.63
CA SER A 256 19.96 -8.99 -5.45
C SER A 256 20.55 -7.71 -4.85
N THR A 257 20.03 -7.27 -3.71
CA THR A 257 20.64 -6.19 -2.96
C THR A 257 21.94 -6.73 -2.36
N PRO A 258 23.08 -6.02 -2.48
CA PRO A 258 24.23 -6.31 -1.65
C PRO A 258 23.74 -6.21 -0.20
N ILE A 259 23.80 -7.30 0.56
CA ILE A 259 23.54 -7.27 2.00
C ILE A 259 24.59 -6.31 2.58
N PRO A 260 24.19 -5.18 3.19
CA PRO A 260 25.14 -4.35 3.92
C PRO A 260 25.74 -5.21 5.02
N SER A 261 27.06 -5.27 5.05
CA SER A 261 27.86 -6.04 6.01
C SER A 261 27.56 -5.63 7.44
#